data_AF-A0A1C5KVN0-F1
#
_entry.id   AF-A0A1C5KVN0-F1
#
_cell.length_a   1.000
_cell.length_b   1.000
_cell.length_c   1.000
_cell.angle_alpha   90.00
_cell.angle_beta   90.00
_cell.angle_gamma   90.00
#
_symmetry.space_group_name_H-M   'P 1'
#
loop_
_entity.id
_entity.type
_entity.pdbx_description
1 polymer ?
#
loop_
_entity_poly.entity_id
_entity_poly.type
_entity_poly.pdbx_seq_one_letter_code
_entity_poly.pdbx_strand_id
1 'polypeptide(L)'
;MEAPDFWDNAEVSQQKMKELKSMKDDMEIYHSLETQMEDMETMIEMGYEENDPEIIPEIQEMLDEFQKNFDSIRVKTLLSGEYDSENAIIKLNAGAGGTEACDWCGMLYRMYSRWVDRKGFTMEVLDYLDGDEAGVKSVTFQVNGENAYGYLKSEKGVHRLVRISPFNAAGKRQTSFVSCDVMPDIKKDLDVEINDDDIRIDTYRSSGAGGQHINKTSSAIRITHFPTGIVVQCQNERSQHMNKDKAMQMLKAKLYLLKQQEAEAKLSGIRGEVTDIGWGNQIRSYVMQPYTMVKDHRTSEETGNVDAVLDGDIDPFINAYLKWIALSNKPAEQQ
;
A
#
# COMPACT_ATOMS: atom_id res chain seq x y z
N MET A 1 22.02 -22.13 0.65
CA MET A 1 22.69 -22.41 -0.64
C MET A 1 23.52 -23.69 -0.63
N GLU A 2 24.12 -24.10 0.50
CA GLU A 2 24.93 -25.34 0.58
C GLU A 2 24.13 -26.63 0.82
N ALA A 3 22.82 -26.54 1.07
CA ALA A 3 21.96 -27.72 1.22
C ALA A 3 21.61 -28.32 -0.16
N PRO A 4 21.72 -29.65 -0.37
CA PRO A 4 21.45 -30.30 -1.65
C PRO A 4 20.02 -30.05 -2.20
N ASP A 5 19.02 -30.00 -1.32
CA ASP A 5 17.60 -29.84 -1.67
C ASP A 5 17.20 -28.36 -1.91
N PHE A 6 18.13 -27.42 -1.82
CA PHE A 6 17.83 -25.99 -1.91
C PHE A 6 17.35 -25.57 -3.31
N TRP A 7 17.64 -26.35 -4.34
CA TRP A 7 17.27 -26.08 -5.74
C TRP A 7 16.04 -26.85 -6.22
N ASP A 8 15.47 -27.73 -5.40
CA ASP A 8 14.32 -28.56 -5.80
C ASP A 8 13.04 -27.74 -5.98
N ASN A 9 12.96 -26.55 -5.38
CA ASN A 9 11.81 -25.66 -5.49
C ASN A 9 12.21 -24.27 -5.98
N ALA A 10 12.19 -24.10 -7.31
CA ALA A 10 12.69 -22.91 -8.00
C ALA A 10 12.09 -21.59 -7.49
N GLU A 11 10.81 -21.56 -7.10
CA GLU A 11 10.17 -20.36 -6.54
C GLU A 11 10.76 -19.98 -5.18
N VAL A 12 10.93 -20.96 -4.29
CA VAL A 12 11.50 -20.75 -2.96
C VAL A 12 12.98 -20.34 -3.06
N SER A 13 13.74 -20.98 -3.95
CA SER A 13 15.15 -20.65 -4.19
C SER A 13 15.30 -19.21 -4.72
N GLN A 14 14.43 -18.79 -5.65
CA GLN A 14 14.48 -17.45 -6.22
C GLN A 14 14.10 -16.37 -5.21
N GLN A 15 13.09 -16.62 -4.36
CA GLN A 15 12.71 -15.72 -3.27
C GLN A 15 13.83 -15.58 -2.25
N LYS A 16 14.46 -16.69 -1.83
CA LYS A 16 15.59 -16.69 -0.91
C LYS A 16 16.84 -16.02 -1.49
N MET A 17 17.08 -16.16 -2.80
CA MET A 17 18.15 -15.42 -3.49
C MET A 17 17.90 -13.91 -3.49
N LYS A 18 16.64 -13.49 -3.68
CA LYS A 18 16.27 -12.07 -3.64
C LYS A 18 16.45 -11.48 -2.24
N GLU A 19 16.02 -12.20 -1.19
CA GLU A 19 16.25 -11.83 0.21
C GLU A 19 17.74 -11.69 0.53
N LEU A 20 18.55 -12.68 0.13
CA LEU A 20 19.98 -12.66 0.41
C LEU A 20 20.70 -11.53 -0.33
N LYS A 21 20.25 -11.20 -1.54
CA LYS A 21 20.74 -10.03 -2.26
C LYS A 21 20.42 -8.73 -1.51
N SER A 22 19.17 -8.52 -1.10
CA SER A 22 18.78 -7.33 -0.32
C SER A 22 19.59 -7.20 0.98
N MET A 23 19.80 -8.30 1.71
CA MET A 23 20.63 -8.28 2.92
C MET A 23 22.11 -7.96 2.66
N LYS A 24 22.67 -8.43 1.54
CA LYS A 24 24.04 -8.10 1.14
C LYS A 24 24.17 -6.63 0.75
N ASP A 25 23.21 -6.14 -0.03
CA ASP A 25 23.17 -4.73 -0.42
C ASP A 25 23.11 -3.84 0.85
N ASP A 26 22.33 -4.22 1.86
CA ASP A 26 22.31 -3.50 3.16
C ASP A 26 23.65 -3.53 3.91
N MET A 27 24.36 -4.65 3.87
CA MET A 27 25.68 -4.78 4.49
C MET A 27 26.74 -3.94 3.77
N GLU A 28 26.70 -3.91 2.44
CA GLU A 28 27.60 -3.08 1.64
C GLU A 28 27.36 -1.58 1.88
N ILE A 29 26.10 -1.16 1.97
CA ILE A 29 25.76 0.23 2.28
C ILE A 29 26.24 0.60 3.69
N TYR A 30 26.09 -0.28 4.67
CA TYR A 30 26.58 -0.04 6.03
C TYR A 30 28.10 0.16 6.07
N HIS A 31 28.87 -0.73 5.42
CA HIS A 31 30.31 -0.58 5.34
C HIS A 31 30.73 0.67 4.57
N SER A 32 30.00 1.05 3.51
CA SER A 32 30.26 2.31 2.79
C SER A 32 30.09 3.53 3.70
N LEU A 33 29.11 3.54 4.61
CA LEU A 33 28.95 4.63 5.56
C LEU A 33 30.06 4.65 6.61
N GLU A 34 30.48 3.48 7.09
CA GLU A 34 31.58 3.35 8.05
C GLU A 34 32.87 3.92 7.46
N THR A 35 33.20 3.55 6.21
CA THR A 35 34.35 4.10 5.48
C THR A 35 34.22 5.60 5.25
N GLN A 36 33.04 6.10 4.83
CA GLN A 36 32.84 7.55 4.65
C GLN A 36 33.06 8.32 5.95
N MET A 37 32.64 7.76 7.10
CA MET A 37 32.86 8.38 8.41
C MET A 37 34.34 8.42 8.78
N GLU A 38 35.08 7.32 8.57
CA GLU A 38 36.53 7.26 8.81
C GLU A 38 37.32 8.22 7.90
N ASP A 39 36.94 8.32 6.63
CA ASP A 39 37.55 9.24 5.66
C ASP A 39 37.31 10.70 6.07
N MET A 40 36.09 11.03 6.52
CA MET A 40 35.75 12.36 7.04
C MET A 40 36.53 12.69 8.31
N GLU A 41 36.65 11.76 9.26
CA GLU A 41 37.45 11.96 10.48
C GLU A 41 38.92 12.21 10.15
N THR A 42 39.49 11.43 9.23
CA THR A 42 40.88 11.60 8.78
C THR A 42 41.07 12.97 8.12
N MET A 43 40.14 13.41 7.27
CA MET A 43 40.22 14.71 6.61
C MET A 43 40.09 15.87 7.60
N ILE A 44 39.25 15.73 8.63
CA ILE A 44 39.14 16.69 9.73
C ILE A 44 40.47 16.79 10.50
N GLU A 45 41.10 15.66 10.83
CA GLU A 45 42.39 15.64 11.51
C GLU A 45 43.49 16.32 10.68
N MET A 46 43.58 16.01 9.38
CA MET A 46 44.52 16.67 8.46
C MET A 46 44.28 18.18 8.36
N GLY A 47 43.02 18.61 8.27
CA GLY A 47 42.66 20.03 8.24
C GLY A 47 43.02 20.78 9.54
N TYR A 48 42.91 20.11 10.70
CA TYR A 48 43.35 20.68 11.98
C TYR A 48 44.88 20.76 12.10
N GLU A 49 45.63 19.78 11.57
CA GLU A 49 47.09 19.78 11.59
C GLU A 49 47.69 20.81 10.62
N GLU A 50 47.15 20.93 9.41
CA GLU A 50 47.64 21.87 8.38
C GLU A 50 47.04 23.27 8.50
N ASN A 51 45.98 23.44 9.30
CA ASN A 51 45.28 24.70 9.54
C ASN A 51 44.78 25.35 8.23
N ASP A 52 44.37 24.51 7.28
CA ASP A 52 43.93 24.91 5.95
C ASP A 52 42.40 25.09 5.90
N PRO A 53 41.90 26.33 5.72
CA PRO A 53 40.47 26.59 5.62
C PRO A 53 39.84 26.12 4.29
N GLU A 54 40.62 25.73 3.27
CA GLU A 54 40.09 25.22 1.99
C GLU A 54 39.48 23.82 2.11
N ILE A 55 39.85 23.05 3.14
CA ILE A 55 39.34 21.68 3.39
C ILE A 55 37.91 21.71 3.98
N ILE A 56 37.54 22.80 4.66
CA ILE A 56 36.22 22.97 5.31
C ILE A 56 35.04 22.78 4.33
N PRO A 57 35.00 23.42 3.15
CA PRO A 57 33.92 23.20 2.19
C PRO A 57 33.87 21.77 1.63
N GLU A 58 35.01 21.09 1.45
CA GLU A 58 35.03 19.69 1.02
C GLU A 58 34.45 18.76 2.10
N ILE A 59 34.81 18.97 3.37
CA ILE A 59 34.21 18.24 4.51
C ILE A 59 32.70 18.48 4.56
N GLN A 60 32.24 19.70 4.30
CA GLN A 60 30.82 20.02 4.31
C GLN A 60 30.05 19.29 3.20
N GLU A 61 30.60 19.20 1.99
CA GLU A 61 29.99 18.42 0.89
C GLU A 61 29.92 16.93 1.23
N MET A 62 30.99 16.36 1.77
CA MET A 62 30.99 14.96 2.21
C MET A 62 29.99 14.72 3.34
N LEU A 63 29.87 15.65 4.29
CA LEU A 63 28.90 15.56 5.38
C LEU A 63 27.46 15.60 4.86
N ASP A 64 27.19 16.47 3.90
CA ASP A 64 25.87 16.56 3.26
C ASP A 64 25.52 15.27 2.48
N GLU A 65 26.49 14.64 1.82
CA GLU A 65 26.31 13.33 1.17
C GLU A 65 26.11 12.20 2.19
N PHE A 66 26.95 12.14 3.22
CA PHE A 66 26.82 11.18 4.31
C PHE A 66 25.45 11.28 4.97
N GLN A 67 24.99 12.50 5.24
CA GLN A 67 23.70 12.73 5.87
C GLN A 67 22.53 12.25 4.99
N LYS A 68 22.61 12.43 3.67
CA LYS A 68 21.61 11.89 2.72
C LYS A 68 21.60 10.36 2.72
N ASN A 69 22.78 9.74 2.65
CA ASN A 69 22.92 8.28 2.65
C ASN A 69 22.42 7.69 3.97
N PHE A 70 22.82 8.28 5.10
CA PHE A 70 22.38 7.88 6.43
C PHE A 70 20.86 8.02 6.60
N ASP A 71 20.26 9.12 6.12
CA ASP A 71 18.81 9.28 6.20
C ASP A 71 18.06 8.24 5.35
N SER A 72 18.63 7.81 4.21
CA SER A 72 18.02 6.77 3.38
C SER A 72 17.98 5.40 4.08
N ILE A 73 19.06 5.01 4.77
CA ILE A 73 19.11 3.77 5.55
C ILE A 73 18.20 3.87 6.76
N ARG A 74 18.24 5.01 7.45
CA ARG A 74 17.35 5.25 8.58
C ARG A 74 15.90 5.03 8.16
N VAL A 75 15.50 5.56 7.00
CA VAL A 75 14.17 5.32 6.44
C VAL A 75 13.92 3.84 6.19
N LYS A 76 14.88 3.09 5.63
CA LYS A 76 14.74 1.63 5.46
C LYS A 76 14.48 0.90 6.78
N THR A 77 15.14 1.28 7.86
CA THR A 77 14.89 0.68 9.20
C THR A 77 13.53 1.02 9.80
N LEU A 78 12.90 2.12 9.37
CA LEU A 78 11.57 2.53 9.84
C LEU A 78 10.44 1.71 9.17
N LEU A 79 10.74 0.96 8.11
CA LEU A 79 9.80 0.15 7.33
C LEU A 79 9.66 -1.26 7.94
N SER A 80 9.22 -1.32 9.19
CA SER A 80 9.08 -2.58 9.95
C SER A 80 7.63 -3.09 10.08
N GLY A 81 6.68 -2.47 9.38
CA GLY A 81 5.28 -2.89 9.39
C GLY A 81 5.05 -4.24 8.69
N GLU A 82 4.02 -4.96 9.13
CA GLU A 82 3.65 -6.31 8.63
C GLU A 82 3.48 -6.37 7.10
N TYR A 83 3.00 -5.28 6.49
CA TYR A 83 2.77 -5.17 5.05
C TYR A 83 3.72 -4.19 4.35
N ASP A 84 4.72 -3.64 5.06
CA ASP A 84 5.57 -2.59 4.48
C ASP A 84 6.38 -3.10 3.28
N SER A 85 6.74 -4.39 3.25
CA SER A 85 7.46 -5.06 2.17
C SER A 85 6.60 -5.40 0.94
N GLU A 86 5.28 -5.32 1.06
CA GLU A 86 4.36 -5.67 -0.03
C GLU A 86 4.28 -4.58 -1.10
N ASN A 87 3.78 -4.97 -2.28
CA ASN A 87 3.47 -4.02 -3.33
C ASN A 87 2.33 -3.09 -2.89
N ALA A 88 2.24 -1.90 -3.48
CA ALA A 88 1.22 -0.92 -3.14
C ALA A 88 0.19 -0.80 -4.28
N ILE A 89 -1.09 -0.88 -3.96
CA ILE A 89 -2.18 -0.48 -4.84
C ILE A 89 -2.63 0.92 -4.41
N ILE A 90 -2.52 1.88 -5.32
CA ILE A 90 -2.96 3.25 -5.12
C ILE A 90 -4.25 3.46 -5.90
N LYS A 91 -5.25 4.03 -5.24
CA LYS A 91 -6.47 4.50 -5.86
C LYS A 91 -6.62 6.00 -5.65
N LEU A 92 -6.60 6.75 -6.75
CA LEU A 92 -6.89 8.17 -6.76
C LEU A 92 -8.35 8.40 -7.19
N ASN A 93 -9.07 9.23 -6.45
CA ASN A 93 -10.42 9.66 -6.84
C ASN A 93 -10.52 11.18 -6.81
N ALA A 94 -11.00 11.75 -7.91
CA ALA A 94 -11.33 13.16 -7.99
C ALA A 94 -12.50 13.48 -7.05
N GLY A 95 -12.32 14.46 -6.16
CA GLY A 95 -13.33 14.91 -5.22
C GLY A 95 -14.27 15.99 -5.80
N ALA A 96 -14.86 16.78 -4.90
CA ALA A 96 -15.71 17.90 -5.30
C ALA A 96 -14.88 19.00 -5.98
N GLY A 97 -15.17 19.27 -7.26
CA GLY A 97 -14.48 20.29 -8.06
C GLY A 97 -14.65 20.19 -9.58
N GLY A 98 -15.37 19.17 -10.08
CA GLY A 98 -15.65 19.00 -11.52
C GLY A 98 -14.38 18.79 -12.34
N THR A 99 -14.28 19.46 -13.48
CA THR A 99 -13.14 19.36 -14.41
C THR A 99 -11.79 19.71 -13.76
N GLU A 100 -11.76 20.67 -12.83
CA GLU A 100 -10.53 21.07 -12.13
C GLU A 100 -10.02 19.99 -11.15
N ALA A 101 -10.93 19.28 -10.49
CA ALA A 101 -10.55 18.14 -9.62
C ALA A 101 -10.07 16.95 -10.46
N CYS A 102 -10.64 16.76 -11.65
CA CYS A 102 -10.20 15.72 -12.59
C CYS A 102 -8.79 16.03 -13.12
N ASP A 103 -8.50 17.28 -13.48
CA ASP A 103 -7.14 17.68 -13.88
C ASP A 103 -6.13 17.49 -12.74
N TRP A 104 -6.50 17.87 -11.51
CA TRP A 104 -5.64 17.65 -10.34
C TRP A 104 -5.35 16.16 -10.10
N CYS A 105 -6.34 15.29 -10.28
CA CYS A 105 -6.14 13.84 -10.20
C CYS A 105 -5.13 13.34 -11.25
N GLY A 106 -5.21 13.85 -12.48
CA GLY A 106 -4.24 13.56 -13.54
C GLY A 106 -2.83 14.06 -13.23
N MET A 107 -2.70 15.23 -12.59
CA MET A 107 -1.40 15.75 -12.13
C MET A 107 -0.78 14.87 -11.05
N LEU A 108 -1.58 14.43 -10.06
CA LEU A 108 -1.11 13.50 -9.02
C LEU A 108 -0.70 12.15 -9.60
N TYR A 109 -1.49 11.62 -10.54
CA TYR A 109 -1.13 10.39 -11.25
C TYR A 109 0.23 10.52 -11.95
N ARG A 110 0.48 11.63 -12.66
CA ARG A 110 1.77 11.92 -13.28
C ARG A 110 2.90 12.06 -12.26
N MET A 111 2.64 12.72 -11.14
CA MET A 111 3.61 12.89 -10.04
C MET A 111 4.05 11.53 -9.50
N TYR A 112 3.10 10.64 -9.20
CA TYR A 112 3.43 9.29 -8.73
C TYR A 112 4.12 8.44 -9.80
N SER A 113 3.70 8.53 -11.06
CA SER A 113 4.37 7.82 -12.16
C SER A 113 5.86 8.20 -12.25
N ARG A 114 6.18 9.50 -12.16
CA ARG A 114 7.57 9.99 -12.17
C ARG A 114 8.35 9.55 -10.93
N TRP A 115 7.72 9.53 -9.76
CA TRP A 115 8.36 9.04 -8.54
C TRP A 115 8.70 7.55 -8.65
N VAL A 116 7.77 6.73 -9.16
CA VAL A 116 7.98 5.30 -9.41
C VAL A 116 9.17 5.09 -10.35
N ASP A 117 9.20 5.81 -11.49
CA ASP A 117 10.29 5.72 -12.46
C ASP A 117 11.64 6.11 -11.83
N ARG A 118 11.68 7.19 -11.02
CA ARG A 118 12.89 7.64 -10.33
C ARG A 118 13.39 6.63 -9.30
N LYS A 119 12.50 5.94 -8.61
CA LYS A 119 12.83 4.87 -7.64
C LYS A 119 13.21 3.54 -8.31
N GLY A 120 13.02 3.41 -9.63
CA GLY A 120 13.24 2.16 -10.36
C GLY A 120 12.17 1.10 -10.05
N PHE A 121 11.00 1.53 -9.59
CA PHE A 121 9.84 0.65 -9.38
C PHE A 121 9.11 0.42 -10.71
N THR A 122 8.26 -0.61 -10.72
CA THR A 122 7.42 -0.92 -11.88
C THR A 122 5.98 -0.58 -11.55
N MET A 123 5.27 0.05 -12.48
CA MET A 123 3.88 0.46 -12.30
C MET A 123 2.99 -0.20 -13.34
N GLU A 124 1.85 -0.73 -12.87
CA GLU A 124 0.82 -1.36 -13.68
C GLU A 124 -0.51 -0.66 -13.43
N VAL A 125 -1.19 -0.22 -14.49
CA VAL A 125 -2.49 0.44 -14.37
C VAL A 125 -3.58 -0.62 -14.40
N LEU A 126 -4.36 -0.72 -13.32
CA LEU A 126 -5.43 -1.71 -13.18
C LEU A 126 -6.77 -1.19 -13.70
N ASP A 127 -7.08 0.06 -13.38
CA ASP A 127 -8.32 0.72 -13.78
C ASP A 127 -8.04 2.20 -14.05
N TYR A 128 -8.65 2.74 -15.09
CA TYR A 128 -8.42 4.11 -15.53
C TYR A 128 -9.70 4.68 -16.13
N LEU A 129 -10.21 5.75 -15.50
CA LEU A 129 -11.43 6.42 -15.90
C LEU A 129 -11.15 7.89 -16.19
N ASP A 130 -11.21 8.25 -17.48
CA ASP A 130 -11.05 9.63 -17.93
C ASP A 130 -12.18 10.55 -17.41
N GLY A 131 -11.84 11.83 -17.23
CA GLY A 131 -12.82 12.88 -16.97
C GLY A 131 -13.58 13.28 -18.24
N ASP A 132 -14.77 13.86 -18.07
CA ASP A 132 -15.65 14.21 -19.20
C ASP A 132 -15.06 15.29 -20.14
N GLU A 133 -14.27 16.23 -19.60
CA GLU A 133 -13.64 17.32 -20.38
C GLU A 133 -12.11 17.30 -20.32
N ALA A 134 -11.55 17.12 -19.12
CA ALA A 134 -10.10 17.09 -18.91
C ALA A 134 -9.75 16.29 -17.65
N GLY A 135 -8.55 15.72 -17.65
CA GLY A 135 -7.99 14.97 -16.52
C GLY A 135 -8.64 13.60 -16.31
N VAL A 136 -8.54 13.10 -15.07
CA VAL A 136 -8.89 11.73 -14.71
C VAL A 136 -9.88 11.74 -13.55
N LYS A 137 -10.98 11.01 -13.67
CA LYS A 137 -11.98 10.94 -12.60
C LYS A 137 -11.58 9.96 -11.51
N SER A 138 -11.09 8.78 -11.91
CA SER A 138 -10.57 7.76 -11.00
C SER A 138 -9.47 6.98 -11.70
N VAL A 139 -8.40 6.65 -10.98
CA VAL A 139 -7.35 5.76 -11.46
C VAL A 139 -6.89 4.85 -10.34
N THR A 140 -6.77 3.57 -10.65
CA THR A 140 -6.21 2.56 -9.76
C THR A 140 -4.99 1.97 -10.43
N PHE A 141 -3.84 2.05 -9.77
CA PHE A 141 -2.59 1.51 -10.27
C PHE A 141 -1.83 0.80 -9.16
N GLN A 142 -1.10 -0.23 -9.55
CA GLN A 142 -0.25 -1.03 -8.70
C GLN A 142 1.21 -0.63 -8.90
N VAL A 143 1.91 -0.41 -7.80
CA VAL A 143 3.34 -0.12 -7.75
C VAL A 143 4.04 -1.35 -7.18
N ASN A 144 4.83 -1.98 -8.02
CA ASN A 144 5.62 -3.17 -7.73
C ASN A 144 7.08 -2.77 -7.48
N GLY A 145 7.53 -2.94 -6.24
CA GLY A 145 8.83 -2.49 -5.79
C GLY A 145 9.12 -2.98 -4.37
N GLU A 146 10.41 -2.99 -4.00
CA GLU A 146 10.80 -3.31 -2.62
C GLU A 146 10.31 -2.21 -1.68
N ASN A 147 9.58 -2.62 -0.65
CA ASN A 147 8.95 -1.73 0.34
C ASN A 147 8.00 -0.68 -0.24
N ALA A 148 7.39 -0.93 -1.41
CA ALA A 148 6.55 0.03 -2.10
C ALA A 148 5.39 0.53 -1.20
N TYR A 149 4.71 -0.38 -0.51
CA TYR A 149 3.64 0.00 0.43
C TYR A 149 4.16 0.83 1.60
N GLY A 150 5.29 0.44 2.18
CA GLY A 150 5.88 1.14 3.31
C GLY A 150 6.27 2.59 2.99
N TYR A 151 6.69 2.90 1.76
CA TYR A 151 6.89 4.29 1.33
C TYR A 151 5.56 5.00 1.07
N LEU A 152 4.65 4.38 0.32
CA LEU A 152 3.43 5.03 -0.16
C LEU A 152 2.35 5.17 0.92
N LYS A 153 2.46 4.49 2.07
CA LYS A 153 1.52 4.67 3.19
C LYS A 153 1.42 6.12 3.68
N SER A 154 2.47 6.93 3.50
CA SER A 154 2.44 8.36 3.82
C SER A 154 1.46 9.15 2.97
N GLU A 155 1.17 8.67 1.77
CA GLU A 155 0.33 9.37 0.80
C GLU A 155 -1.16 9.12 1.01
N LYS A 156 -1.53 8.26 1.96
CA LYS A 156 -2.93 8.02 2.30
C LYS A 156 -3.57 9.29 2.88
N GLY A 157 -4.56 9.83 2.18
CA GLY A 157 -5.35 10.99 2.62
C GLY A 157 -5.82 11.88 1.48
N VAL A 158 -6.31 13.07 1.82
CA VAL A 158 -6.81 14.06 0.85
C VAL A 158 -5.72 15.08 0.49
N HIS A 159 -5.43 15.19 -0.81
CA HIS A 159 -4.50 16.15 -1.38
C HIS A 159 -5.27 17.37 -1.91
N ARG A 160 -4.95 18.54 -1.37
CA ARG A 160 -5.61 19.80 -1.71
C ARG A 160 -4.75 20.63 -2.66
N LEU A 161 -5.29 20.98 -3.83
CA LEU A 161 -4.69 21.94 -4.75
C LEU A 161 -5.37 23.31 -4.64
N VAL A 162 -4.56 24.36 -4.67
CA VAL A 162 -5.02 25.75 -4.73
C VAL A 162 -4.28 26.51 -5.82
N ARG A 163 -4.95 26.73 -6.95
CA ARG A 163 -4.42 27.49 -8.10
C ARG A 163 -5.51 28.32 -8.78
N ILE A 164 -5.11 29.14 -9.74
CA ILE A 164 -6.05 29.77 -10.69
C ILE A 164 -6.34 28.72 -11.78
N SER A 165 -7.60 28.31 -11.90
CA SER A 165 -7.97 27.25 -12.84
C SER A 165 -7.85 27.76 -14.29
N PRO A 166 -7.18 27.02 -15.19
CA PRO A 166 -7.15 27.35 -16.62
C PRO A 166 -8.50 27.14 -17.30
N PHE A 167 -9.41 26.37 -16.68
CA PHE A 167 -10.74 26.05 -17.22
C PHE A 167 -11.80 27.08 -16.82
N ASN A 168 -11.48 28.00 -15.90
CA ASN A 168 -12.42 29.03 -15.46
C ASN A 168 -12.12 30.37 -16.15
N ALA A 169 -13.02 30.79 -17.05
CA ALA A 169 -12.93 32.06 -17.76
C ALA A 169 -12.85 33.31 -16.85
N ALA A 170 -13.25 33.20 -15.58
CA ALA A 170 -13.21 34.30 -14.62
C ALA A 170 -11.86 34.48 -13.90
N GLY A 171 -10.86 33.61 -14.15
CA GLY A 171 -9.54 33.68 -13.49
C GLY A 171 -9.62 33.58 -11.96
N LYS A 172 -10.69 32.99 -11.43
CA LYS A 172 -10.91 32.87 -9.99
C LYS A 172 -10.05 31.75 -9.42
N ARG A 173 -9.51 32.01 -8.22
CA ARG A 173 -8.85 30.99 -7.39
C ARG A 173 -9.84 29.87 -7.11
N GLN A 174 -9.44 28.65 -7.43
CA GLN A 174 -10.20 27.44 -7.11
C GLN A 174 -9.42 26.59 -6.12
N THR A 175 -10.16 25.78 -5.38
CA THR A 175 -9.61 24.79 -4.46
C THR A 175 -10.20 23.44 -4.83
N SER A 176 -9.33 22.48 -5.10
CA SER A 176 -9.69 21.14 -5.54
C SER A 176 -9.14 20.11 -4.58
N PHE A 177 -9.84 18.99 -4.49
CA PHE A 177 -9.50 17.89 -3.59
C PHE A 177 -9.46 16.59 -4.38
N VAL A 178 -8.42 15.78 -4.13
CA VAL A 178 -8.31 14.41 -4.62
C VAL A 178 -8.01 13.52 -3.43
N SER A 179 -8.73 12.42 -3.28
CA SER A 179 -8.40 11.41 -2.29
C SER A 179 -7.41 10.40 -2.87
N CYS A 180 -6.40 10.07 -2.07
CA CYS A 180 -5.44 9.02 -2.32
C CYS A 180 -5.66 7.92 -1.27
N ASP A 181 -6.13 6.77 -1.73
CA ASP A 181 -6.19 5.55 -0.94
C ASP A 181 -5.01 4.66 -1.31
N VAL A 182 -4.31 4.14 -0.31
CA VAL A 182 -3.17 3.24 -0.49
C VAL A 182 -3.43 1.94 0.24
N MET A 183 -3.31 0.81 -0.45
CA MET A 183 -3.54 -0.53 0.07
C MET A 183 -2.36 -1.43 -0.25
N PRO A 184 -1.96 -2.35 0.64
CA PRO A 184 -0.98 -3.35 0.29
C PRO A 184 -1.64 -4.38 -0.65
N ASP A 185 -0.90 -4.86 -1.64
CA ASP A 185 -1.29 -6.00 -2.47
C ASP A 185 -1.12 -7.29 -1.67
N ILE A 186 -2.13 -7.63 -0.88
CA ILE A 186 -2.14 -8.90 -0.16
C ILE A 186 -2.55 -9.98 -1.17
N LYS A 187 -1.55 -10.68 -1.73
CA LYS A 187 -1.80 -11.92 -2.48
C LYS A 187 -2.56 -12.90 -1.60
N LYS A 188 -3.88 -12.93 -1.75
CA LYS A 188 -4.73 -13.93 -1.11
C LYS A 188 -4.99 -15.00 -2.14
N ASP A 189 -4.28 -16.12 -2.02
CA ASP A 189 -4.81 -17.39 -2.50
C ASP A 189 -6.10 -17.64 -1.72
N LEU A 190 -7.23 -17.27 -2.33
CA LEU A 190 -8.57 -17.54 -1.83
C LEU A 190 -8.98 -18.98 -2.16
N ASP A 191 -8.02 -19.91 -2.18
CA ASP A 191 -8.36 -21.31 -2.25
C ASP A 191 -8.95 -21.75 -0.90
N VAL A 192 -10.22 -22.10 -0.97
CA VAL A 192 -10.94 -22.77 0.11
C VAL A 192 -10.85 -24.26 -0.19
N GLU A 193 -9.75 -24.87 0.25
CA GLU A 193 -9.70 -26.31 0.44
C GLU A 193 -10.52 -26.66 1.68
N ILE A 194 -11.46 -27.59 1.52
CA ILE A 194 -12.31 -28.08 2.60
C ILE A 194 -11.79 -29.48 2.91
N ASN A 195 -11.28 -29.70 4.12
CA ASN A 195 -10.96 -31.04 4.56
C ASN A 195 -12.26 -31.80 4.87
N ASP A 196 -12.33 -33.06 4.44
CA ASP A 196 -13.50 -33.90 4.69
C ASP A 196 -13.72 -34.17 6.20
N ASP A 197 -12.69 -34.04 7.03
CA ASP A 197 -12.77 -34.20 8.49
C ASP A 197 -13.40 -32.99 9.20
N ASP A 198 -13.40 -31.81 8.57
CA ASP A 198 -13.96 -30.57 9.12
C ASP A 198 -15.46 -30.43 8.85
N ILE A 199 -16.05 -31.39 8.12
CA ILE A 199 -17.46 -31.39 7.73
C ILE A 199 -18.21 -32.59 8.32
N ARG A 200 -19.41 -32.31 8.84
CA ARG A 200 -20.37 -33.34 9.22
C ARG A 200 -21.52 -33.36 8.23
N ILE A 201 -21.77 -34.54 7.65
CA ILE A 201 -22.86 -34.76 6.70
C ILE A 201 -23.97 -35.55 7.41
N ASP A 202 -25.09 -34.89 7.67
CA ASP A 202 -26.30 -35.52 8.20
C ASP A 202 -27.34 -35.70 7.08
N THR A 203 -27.79 -36.94 6.88
CA THR A 203 -28.89 -37.27 5.96
C THR A 203 -30.22 -37.31 6.69
N TYR A 204 -31.24 -36.64 6.16
CA TYR A 204 -32.58 -36.61 6.72
C TYR A 204 -33.67 -36.62 5.64
N ARG A 205 -34.94 -36.69 6.05
CA ARG A 205 -36.07 -36.72 5.11
C ARG A 205 -36.40 -35.30 4.65
N SER A 206 -36.60 -35.12 3.34
CA SER A 206 -36.97 -33.84 2.75
C SER A 206 -38.32 -33.36 3.30
N SER A 207 -38.42 -32.08 3.65
CA SER A 207 -39.67 -31.46 4.13
C SER A 207 -40.37 -30.73 2.98
N GLY A 208 -41.54 -31.20 2.54
CA GLY A 208 -42.33 -30.56 1.48
C GLY A 208 -43.59 -31.34 1.09
N ALA A 209 -44.52 -30.67 0.41
CA ALA A 209 -45.71 -31.31 -0.15
C ALA A 209 -45.33 -32.14 -1.37
N GLY A 210 -45.20 -33.45 -1.21
CA GLY A 210 -44.95 -34.34 -2.34
C GLY A 210 -45.18 -35.82 -2.07
N GLY A 211 -45.11 -36.62 -3.13
CA GLY A 211 -45.59 -38.01 -3.16
C GLY A 211 -44.81 -39.01 -2.29
N GLN A 212 -45.16 -40.30 -2.39
CA GLN A 212 -44.62 -41.38 -1.53
C GLN A 212 -43.09 -41.42 -1.43
N HIS A 213 -42.37 -40.97 -2.46
CA HIS A 213 -40.89 -40.91 -2.50
C HIS A 213 -40.30 -39.96 -1.45
N ILE A 214 -40.96 -38.83 -1.17
CA ILE A 214 -40.48 -37.83 -0.19
C ILE A 214 -40.68 -38.31 1.25
N ASN A 215 -41.72 -39.12 1.49
CA ASN A 215 -42.06 -39.64 2.81
C ASN A 215 -41.26 -40.89 3.21
N LYS A 216 -40.75 -41.66 2.25
CA LYS A 216 -40.04 -42.93 2.49
C LYS A 216 -38.52 -42.84 2.34
N THR A 217 -38.00 -41.94 1.51
CA THR A 217 -36.57 -41.88 1.17
C THR A 217 -35.88 -40.69 1.86
N SER A 218 -34.77 -40.95 2.56
CA SER A 218 -33.93 -39.90 3.17
C SER A 218 -32.98 -39.28 2.12
N SER A 219 -33.51 -38.39 1.28
CA SER A 219 -32.75 -37.75 0.20
C SER A 219 -32.16 -36.38 0.56
N ALA A 220 -32.59 -35.72 1.65
CA ALA A 220 -32.08 -34.40 2.03
C ALA A 220 -30.75 -34.52 2.79
N ILE A 221 -29.84 -33.58 2.51
CA ILE A 221 -28.52 -33.54 3.13
C ILE A 221 -28.34 -32.20 3.83
N ARG A 222 -27.80 -32.26 5.04
CA ARG A 222 -27.27 -31.14 5.79
C ARG A 222 -25.77 -31.34 5.96
N ILE A 223 -25.00 -30.31 5.64
CA ILE A 223 -23.56 -30.27 5.89
C ILE A 223 -23.30 -29.18 6.92
N THR A 224 -22.56 -29.53 7.97
CA THR A 224 -22.13 -28.61 9.02
C THR A 224 -20.61 -28.54 9.01
N HIS A 225 -20.05 -27.34 8.85
CA HIS A 225 -18.62 -27.12 8.96
C HIS A 225 -18.28 -26.75 10.41
N PHE A 226 -17.50 -27.59 11.10
CA PHE A 226 -17.20 -27.38 12.52
C PHE A 226 -16.41 -26.09 12.80
N PRO A 227 -15.36 -25.75 12.02
CA PRO A 227 -14.55 -24.57 12.32
C PRO A 227 -15.31 -23.24 12.21
N THR A 228 -16.26 -23.11 11.27
CA THR A 228 -17.02 -21.86 11.06
C THR A 228 -18.46 -21.91 11.58
N GLY A 229 -18.94 -23.08 11.99
CA GLY A 229 -20.33 -23.29 12.40
C GLY A 229 -21.37 -23.12 11.28
N ILE A 230 -20.94 -22.99 10.02
CA ILE A 230 -21.86 -22.79 8.88
C ILE A 230 -22.60 -24.10 8.59
N VAL A 231 -23.92 -23.99 8.57
CA VAL A 231 -24.81 -25.08 8.17
C VAL A 231 -25.40 -24.79 6.79
N VAL A 232 -25.33 -25.78 5.91
CA VAL A 232 -25.90 -25.76 4.57
C VAL A 232 -26.81 -26.97 4.41
N GLN A 233 -27.95 -26.79 3.76
CA GLN A 233 -28.90 -27.86 3.51
C GLN A 233 -29.35 -27.85 2.05
N CYS A 234 -29.45 -29.04 1.44
CA CYS A 234 -29.95 -29.20 0.09
C CYS A 234 -30.97 -30.34 0.03
N GLN A 235 -32.13 -30.07 -0.58
CA GLN A 235 -33.23 -31.01 -0.72
C GLN A 235 -33.88 -30.98 -2.12
N ASN A 236 -33.21 -30.34 -3.09
CA ASN A 236 -33.81 -30.02 -4.39
C ASN A 236 -33.89 -31.22 -5.34
N GLU A 237 -32.97 -32.18 -5.22
CA GLU A 237 -32.91 -33.35 -6.10
C GLU A 237 -33.48 -34.61 -5.44
N ARG A 238 -33.88 -35.57 -6.27
CA ARG A 238 -34.32 -36.90 -5.80
C ARG A 238 -33.16 -37.79 -5.35
N SER A 239 -31.95 -37.54 -5.86
CA SER A 239 -30.74 -38.31 -5.57
C SER A 239 -29.96 -37.72 -4.39
N GLN A 240 -29.57 -38.58 -3.45
CA GLN A 240 -28.74 -38.22 -2.30
C GLN A 240 -27.37 -37.68 -2.74
N HIS A 241 -26.69 -38.33 -3.69
CA HIS A 241 -25.36 -37.88 -4.15
C HIS A 241 -25.42 -36.49 -4.79
N MET A 242 -26.43 -36.22 -5.62
CA MET A 242 -26.59 -34.90 -6.23
C MET A 242 -26.89 -33.80 -5.21
N ASN A 243 -27.65 -34.11 -4.16
CA ASN A 243 -27.86 -33.18 -3.04
C ASN A 243 -26.57 -32.97 -2.23
N LYS A 244 -25.68 -33.99 -2.14
CA LYS A 244 -24.38 -33.88 -1.45
C LYS A 244 -23.48 -32.91 -2.20
N ASP A 245 -23.35 -33.09 -3.52
CA ASP A 245 -22.49 -32.27 -4.36
C ASP A 245 -22.97 -30.82 -4.39
N LYS A 246 -24.28 -30.59 -4.53
CA LYS A 246 -24.87 -29.24 -4.44
C LYS A 246 -24.68 -28.60 -3.06
N ALA A 247 -24.82 -29.36 -1.98
CA ALA A 247 -24.58 -28.85 -0.63
C ALA A 247 -23.10 -28.51 -0.41
N MET A 248 -22.16 -29.29 -0.96
CA MET A 248 -20.73 -28.99 -0.94
C MET A 248 -20.39 -27.73 -1.74
N GLN A 249 -20.97 -27.55 -2.93
CA GLN A 249 -20.81 -26.31 -3.71
C GLN A 249 -21.34 -25.09 -2.96
N MET A 250 -22.51 -25.19 -2.33
CA MET A 250 -23.07 -24.13 -1.49
C MET A 250 -22.22 -23.84 -0.25
N LEU A 251 -21.63 -24.88 0.36
CA LEU A 251 -20.69 -24.71 1.48
C LEU A 251 -19.43 -23.97 1.02
N LYS A 252 -18.83 -24.38 -0.09
CA LYS A 252 -17.66 -23.70 -0.68
C LYS A 252 -17.96 -22.25 -1.00
N ALA A 253 -19.13 -21.95 -1.59
CA ALA A 253 -19.56 -20.58 -1.87
C ALA A 253 -19.75 -19.74 -0.59
N LYS A 254 -20.35 -20.30 0.47
CA LYS A 254 -20.51 -19.59 1.75
C LYS A 254 -19.18 -19.38 2.47
N LEU A 255 -18.28 -20.36 2.46
CA LEU A 255 -16.94 -20.23 3.05
C LEU A 255 -16.09 -19.22 2.28
N TYR A 256 -16.20 -19.20 0.96
CA TYR A 256 -15.58 -18.18 0.12
C TYR A 256 -16.10 -16.78 0.47
N LEU A 257 -17.42 -16.63 0.60
CA LEU A 257 -18.04 -15.35 0.96
C LEU A 257 -17.64 -14.91 2.39
N LEU A 258 -17.51 -15.84 3.34
CA LEU A 258 -17.02 -15.52 4.69
C LEU A 258 -15.54 -15.11 4.68
N LYS A 259 -14.67 -15.85 3.98
CA LYS A 259 -13.26 -15.42 3.80
C LYS A 259 -13.17 -14.07 3.09
N GLN A 260 -14.05 -13.80 2.13
CA GLN A 260 -14.13 -12.50 1.45
C GLN A 260 -14.57 -11.40 2.41
N GLN A 261 -15.58 -11.64 3.26
CA GLN A 261 -16.02 -10.69 4.28
C GLN A 261 -14.95 -10.44 5.35
N GLU A 262 -14.24 -11.46 5.81
CA GLU A 262 -13.11 -11.30 6.74
C GLU A 262 -11.96 -10.54 6.08
N ALA A 263 -11.67 -10.84 4.82
CA ALA A 263 -10.69 -10.13 4.03
C ALA A 263 -11.06 -8.66 3.86
N GLU A 264 -12.33 -8.37 3.55
CA GLU A 264 -12.87 -7.02 3.41
C GLU A 264 -12.91 -6.28 4.75
N ALA A 265 -13.18 -6.97 5.87
CA ALA A 265 -13.11 -6.40 7.20
C ALA A 265 -11.68 -6.06 7.62
N LYS A 266 -10.70 -6.94 7.33
CA LYS A 266 -9.27 -6.65 7.52
C LYS A 266 -8.83 -5.48 6.64
N LEU A 267 -9.22 -5.49 5.36
CA LEU A 267 -8.96 -4.38 4.44
C LEU A 267 -9.61 -3.08 4.90
N SER A 268 -10.82 -3.12 5.44
CA SER A 268 -11.52 -1.96 5.99
C SER A 268 -10.85 -1.46 7.27
N GLY A 269 -10.31 -2.37 8.09
CA GLY A 269 -9.46 -2.00 9.23
C GLY A 269 -8.18 -1.28 8.79
N ILE A 270 -7.52 -1.77 7.73
CA ILE A 270 -6.33 -1.12 7.14
C ILE A 270 -6.69 0.21 6.47
N ARG A 271 -7.84 0.27 5.80
CA ARG A 271 -8.37 1.47 5.15
C ARG A 271 -8.81 2.51 6.18
N GLY A 272 -9.21 2.11 7.38
CA GLY A 272 -9.71 3.00 8.42
C GLY A 272 -11.05 3.65 8.02
N GLU A 273 -11.52 4.59 8.84
CA GLU A 273 -12.69 5.40 8.48
C GLU A 273 -12.37 6.23 7.22
N VAL A 274 -13.12 5.97 6.14
CA VAL A 274 -13.06 6.77 4.92
C VAL A 274 -13.51 8.18 5.28
N THR A 275 -12.54 9.08 5.39
CA THR A 275 -12.78 10.48 5.73
C THR A 275 -13.38 11.20 4.53
N ASP A 276 -14.31 12.12 4.78
CA ASP A 276 -14.97 12.87 3.72
C ASP A 276 -13.96 13.60 2.83
N ILE A 277 -14.15 13.50 1.52
CA ILE A 277 -13.31 14.10 0.48
C ILE A 277 -13.63 15.60 0.38
N GLY A 278 -13.25 16.35 1.41
CA GLY A 278 -13.63 17.74 1.56
C GLY A 278 -12.79 18.52 2.56
N TRP A 279 -13.33 19.67 2.95
CA TRP A 279 -12.69 20.61 3.87
C TRP A 279 -12.47 19.99 5.25
N GLY A 280 -11.24 20.10 5.78
CA GLY A 280 -10.90 19.69 7.15
C GLY A 280 -10.04 18.44 7.26
N ASN A 281 -10.02 17.56 6.25
CA ASN A 281 -9.30 16.27 6.27
C ASN A 281 -8.09 16.22 5.32
N GLN A 282 -7.50 17.37 5.00
CA GLN A 282 -6.40 17.47 4.04
C GLN A 282 -5.06 17.12 4.69
N ILE A 283 -4.31 16.19 4.08
CA ILE A 283 -2.98 15.83 4.54
C ILE A 283 -1.92 16.78 3.97
N ARG A 284 -2.08 17.20 2.72
CA ARG A 284 -1.11 18.05 2.03
C ARG A 284 -1.82 19.14 1.24
N SER A 285 -1.28 20.35 1.29
CA SER A 285 -1.77 21.49 0.53
C SER A 285 -0.71 21.97 -0.44
N TYR A 286 -1.09 22.03 -1.71
CA TYR A 286 -0.30 22.51 -2.83
C TYR A 286 -0.85 23.88 -3.24
N VAL A 287 -0.18 24.95 -2.83
CA VAL A 287 -0.56 26.32 -3.14
C VAL A 287 0.36 26.83 -4.23
N MET A 288 -0.20 27.25 -5.37
CA MET A 288 0.57 27.81 -6.48
C MET A 288 0.45 29.35 -6.58
N GLN A 289 -0.57 29.93 -5.93
CA GLN A 289 -0.81 31.36 -5.97
C GLN A 289 -1.51 31.80 -4.67
N PRO A 290 -1.12 32.92 -4.02
CA PRO A 290 -0.18 33.98 -4.43
C PRO A 290 1.32 33.66 -4.25
N TYR A 291 1.65 32.58 -3.54
CA TYR A 291 2.99 32.05 -3.37
C TYR A 291 2.99 30.56 -3.71
N THR A 292 4.13 30.03 -4.10
CA THR A 292 4.34 28.60 -4.38
C THR A 292 4.81 27.91 -3.10
N MET A 293 3.99 27.01 -2.57
CA MET A 293 4.31 26.25 -1.37
C MET A 293 3.55 24.93 -1.35
N VAL A 294 4.25 23.84 -1.07
CA VAL A 294 3.68 22.56 -0.69
C VAL A 294 3.91 22.36 0.79
N LYS A 295 2.85 22.07 1.55
CA LYS A 295 2.92 21.84 2.99
C LYS A 295 2.18 20.57 3.38
N ASP A 296 2.82 19.70 4.14
CA ASP A 296 2.16 18.58 4.82
C ASP A 296 1.67 19.04 6.20
N HIS A 297 0.37 18.90 6.45
CA HIS A 297 -0.27 19.36 7.69
C HIS A 297 -0.02 18.43 8.87
N ARG A 298 0.46 17.21 8.63
CA ARG A 298 0.76 16.23 9.70
C ARG A 298 2.15 16.44 10.26
N THR A 299 3.14 16.58 9.38
CA THR A 299 4.55 16.73 9.76
C THR A 299 5.00 18.19 9.85
N SER A 300 4.20 19.12 9.33
CA SER A 300 4.55 20.54 9.15
C SER A 300 5.74 20.80 8.21
N GLU A 301 6.20 19.79 7.48
CA GLU A 301 7.23 19.92 6.46
C GLU A 301 6.70 20.74 5.27
N GLU A 302 7.50 21.69 4.79
CA GLU A 302 7.11 22.57 3.69
C GLU A 302 8.25 22.80 2.69
N THR A 303 7.86 22.97 1.41
CA THR A 303 8.80 23.19 0.32
C THR A 303 8.26 24.26 -0.61
N GLY A 304 9.11 25.24 -0.96
CA GLY A 304 8.75 26.35 -1.86
C GLY A 304 8.75 25.99 -3.35
N ASN A 305 9.44 24.91 -3.72
CA ASN A 305 9.56 24.44 -5.10
C ASN A 305 8.44 23.43 -5.44
N VAL A 306 7.30 23.94 -5.92
CA VAL A 306 6.13 23.10 -6.26
C VAL A 306 6.38 22.23 -7.49
N ASP A 307 7.14 22.74 -8.46
CA ASP A 307 7.39 22.02 -9.72
C ASP A 307 8.22 20.75 -9.48
N ALA A 308 9.25 20.82 -8.63
CA ALA A 308 10.03 19.65 -8.24
C ALA A 308 9.16 18.57 -7.59
N VAL A 309 8.24 18.98 -6.71
CA VAL A 309 7.31 18.05 -6.04
C VAL A 309 6.38 17.38 -7.05
N LEU A 310 5.82 18.14 -7.99
CA LEU A 310 4.98 17.58 -9.06
C LEU A 310 5.73 16.69 -10.04
N ASP A 311 7.04 16.87 -10.14
CA ASP A 311 7.94 16.02 -10.91
C ASP A 311 8.40 14.77 -10.15
N GLY A 312 7.85 14.51 -8.98
CA GLY A 312 8.05 13.29 -8.21
C GLY A 312 9.05 13.43 -7.06
N ASP A 313 9.47 14.64 -6.69
CA ASP A 313 10.34 14.87 -5.52
C ASP A 313 9.54 14.88 -4.20
N ILE A 314 8.91 13.75 -3.88
CA ILE A 314 8.07 13.58 -2.67
C ILE A 314 8.79 12.88 -1.52
N ASP A 315 10.03 12.43 -1.73
CA ASP A 315 10.86 11.75 -0.72
C ASP A 315 11.00 12.53 0.60
N PRO A 316 11.18 13.88 0.61
CA PRO A 316 11.24 14.63 1.86
C PRO A 316 9.99 14.47 2.71
N PHE A 317 8.81 14.48 2.08
CA PHE A 317 7.53 14.32 2.78
C PHE A 317 7.32 12.89 3.30
N ILE A 318 7.69 11.88 2.50
CA ILE A 318 7.63 10.47 2.89
C ILE A 318 8.54 10.25 4.11
N ASN A 319 9.78 10.74 4.04
CA ASN A 319 10.77 10.60 5.10
C ASN A 319 10.33 11.31 6.39
N ALA A 320 9.82 12.55 6.29
CA ALA A 320 9.29 13.28 7.43
C ALA A 320 8.11 12.53 8.09
N TYR A 321 7.24 11.93 7.28
CA TYR A 321 6.09 11.16 7.79
C TYR A 321 6.52 9.88 8.50
N LEU A 322 7.45 9.12 7.92
CA LEU A 322 7.97 7.90 8.55
C LEU A 322 8.69 8.20 9.86
N LYS A 323 9.47 9.29 9.91
CA LYS A 323 10.08 9.80 11.15
C LYS A 323 9.00 10.15 12.18
N TRP A 324 7.95 10.85 11.78
CA TRP A 324 6.84 11.25 12.66
C TRP A 324 6.09 10.05 13.24
N ILE A 325 5.80 9.02 12.42
CA ILE A 325 5.19 7.77 12.91
C ILE A 325 6.07 7.10 13.96
N ALA A 326 7.36 6.94 13.67
CA ALA A 326 8.25 6.22 14.59
C ALA A 326 8.47 6.97 15.91
N LEU A 327 8.48 8.31 15.87
CA LEU A 327 8.50 9.15 17.06
C LEU A 327 7.18 9.06 17.84
N SER A 328 6.05 9.00 17.14
CA SER A 328 4.71 8.89 17.76
C SER A 328 4.44 7.49 18.34
N ASN A 329 5.05 6.45 17.77
CA ASN A 329 4.96 5.07 18.23
C ASN A 329 5.95 4.73 19.35
N LYS A 330 6.80 5.66 19.80
CA LYS A 330 7.49 5.47 21.08
C LYS A 330 6.41 5.39 22.16
N PRO A 331 6.28 4.27 22.90
CA PRO A 331 5.50 4.30 24.13
C PRO A 331 6.06 5.44 24.95
N ALA A 332 5.19 6.31 25.45
CA ALA A 332 5.57 7.28 26.45
C ALA A 332 6.27 6.51 27.58
N GLU A 333 7.60 6.57 27.61
CA GLU A 333 8.36 6.10 28.75
C GLU A 333 7.82 6.87 29.95
N GLN A 334 7.36 6.07 30.91
CA GLN A 334 6.80 6.47 32.18
C GLN A 334 7.61 7.62 32.79
N GLN A 335 6.97 8.78 32.96
CA GLN A 335 7.35 9.74 33.99
C GLN A 335 6.67 9.36 35.30
#